data_AF-A0A419FL71-F1
#
_entry.id   AF-A0A419FL71-F1
#
_cell.length_a   1.000
_cell.length_b   1.000
_cell.length_c   1.000
_cell.angle_alpha   90.00
_cell.angle_beta   90.00
_cell.angle_gamma   90.00
#
_symmetry.space_group_name_H-M   'P 1'
#
loop_
_entity.id
_entity.type
_entity.pdbx_description
1 polymer ?
#
loop_
_entity_poly.entity_id
_entity_poly.type
_entity_poly.pdbx_seq_one_letter_code
_entity_poly.pdbx_strand_id
1 'polypeptide(L)' 'MLNLLAEDDLVIAERVDRTVAGAKRGDLPCVGMLLLRDGKIAVWRDYFDLATYQRAMA' A
#
# COMPACT_ATOMS: atom_id res chain seq x y z
N MET A 1 -7.30 -1.12 6.55
CA MET A 1 -7.02 -2.46 5.99
C MET A 1 -8.34 -3.07 5.58
N LEU A 2 -8.46 -3.55 4.34
CA LEU A 2 -9.67 -4.19 3.83
C LEU A 2 -9.53 -5.70 3.86
N ASN A 3 -8.48 -6.23 3.24
CA ASN A 3 -8.15 -7.66 3.25
C ASN A 3 -6.66 -7.85 3.58
N LEU A 4 -6.34 -8.96 4.26
CA LEU A 4 -4.97 -9.35 4.59
C LEU A 4 -4.85 -10.86 4.42
N LEU A 5 -3.90 -11.27 3.57
CA LEU A 5 -3.56 -12.68 3.35
C LEU A 5 -2.08 -12.87 3.66
N ALA A 6 -1.74 -14.04 4.20
CA ALA A 6 -0.37 -14.44 4.44
C ALA A 6 -0.19 -15.90 4.05
N GLU A 7 0.93 -16.19 3.38
CA GLU A 7 1.38 -17.53 3.01
C GLU A 7 2.90 -17.56 3.14
N ASP A 8 3.42 -18.42 4.03
CA ASP A 8 4.83 -18.44 4.42
C ASP A 8 5.38 -17.04 4.74
N ASP A 9 6.40 -16.59 4.01
CA ASP A 9 7.04 -15.27 4.16
C ASP A 9 6.36 -14.18 3.30
N LEU A 10 5.27 -14.47 2.60
CA LEU A 10 4.55 -13.53 1.75
C LEU A 10 3.31 -12.99 2.47
N VAL A 11 3.19 -11.66 2.53
CA VAL A 11 1.99 -10.97 3.01
C VAL A 11 1.42 -10.08 1.91
N ILE A 12 0.12 -10.20 1.64
CA ILE A 12 -0.63 -9.34 0.71
C ILE A 12 -1.69 -8.56 1.50
N ALA A 13 -1.70 -7.25 1.34
CA ALA A 13 -2.55 -6.32 2.07
C ALA A 13 -3.32 -5.40 1.11
N GLU A 14 -4.63 -5.61 0.97
CA GLU A 14 -5.52 -4.68 0.28
C GLU A 14 -5.99 -3.59 1.25
N ARG A 15 -5.80 -2.33 0.88
CA ARG A 15 -6.04 -1.20 1.78
C ARG A 15 -6.36 0.09 1.04
N VAL A 16 -6.81 1.08 1.81
CA VAL A 16 -6.96 2.46 1.38
C VAL A 16 -6.04 3.29 2.25
N ASP A 17 -4.99 3.85 1.66
CA ASP A 17 -4.02 4.69 2.33
C ASP A 17 -4.50 6.14 2.31
N ARG A 18 -4.77 6.71 3.49
CA ARG A 18 -5.17 8.12 3.64
C ARG A 18 -3.94 9.00 3.58
N THR A 19 -3.64 9.52 2.40
CA THR A 19 -2.43 10.28 2.13
C THR A 19 -2.66 11.76 2.45
N VAL A 20 -1.69 12.37 3.14
CA VAL A 20 -1.66 13.81 3.43
C VAL A 20 -0.35 14.40 2.90
N ALA A 21 -0.45 15.41 2.03
CA ALA A 21 0.70 16.12 1.47
C ALA A 21 0.47 17.63 1.59
N GLY A 22 1.05 18.24 2.63
CA GLY A 22 0.79 19.64 2.97
C GLY A 22 -0.70 19.86 3.29
N ALA A 23 -1.34 20.77 2.54
CA ALA A 23 -2.78 21.03 2.67
C ALA A 23 -3.67 20.01 1.94
N LYS A 24 -3.09 19.14 1.11
CA LYS A 24 -3.84 18.17 0.29
C LYS A 24 -4.06 16.87 1.05
N ARG A 25 -5.24 16.28 0.86
CA ARG A 25 -5.65 15.01 1.47
C ARG A 25 -6.37 14.18 0.41
N GLY A 26 -6.06 12.89 0.36
CA GLY A 26 -6.78 11.98 -0.51
C GLY A 26 -6.61 10.53 -0.12
N ASP A 27 -7.63 9.75 -0.43
CA ASP A 27 -7.66 8.32 -0.23
C ASP A 27 -7.04 7.64 -1.46
N LEU A 28 -6.04 6.78 -1.24
CA LEU A 28 -5.37 6.02 -2.28
C LEU A 28 -5.60 4.53 -2.07
N PRO A 29 -6.51 3.91 -2.84
CA PRO A 29 -6.63 2.46 -2.88
C PRO A 29 -5.33 1.83 -3.39
N CYS A 30 -4.83 0.83 -2.67
CA CYS A 30 -3.61 0.12 -3.04
C CYS A 30 -3.59 -1.32 -2.53
N VAL A 31 -2.77 -2.15 -3.18
CA VAL A 31 -2.44 -3.51 -2.73
C VAL A 31 -0.95 -3.56 -2.45
N GLY A 32 -0.60 -3.84 -1.20
CA GLY A 32 0.78 -4.05 -0.77
C GLY A 32 1.16 -5.50 -0.78
N MET A 33 2.40 -5.76 -1.14
CA MET A 33 3.02 -7.08 -1.06
C MET A 33 4.35 -6.98 -0.32
N LEU A 34 4.46 -7.72 0.77
CA LEU A 34 5.65 -7.78 1.61
C LEU A 34 6.22 -9.20 1.56
N LEU A 35 7.50 -9.32 1.23
CA LEU A 35 8.25 -10.56 1.42
C LEU A 35 9.13 -10.40 2.65
N LEU A 36 9.01 -11.34 3.59
CA LEU A 36 9.81 -11.40 4.78
C LEU A 36 11.05 -12.28 4.57
N ARG A 37 12.09 -12.01 5.36
CA ARG A 37 13.25 -12.88 5.56
C ARG A 37 13.75 -12.65 6.98
N ASP A 38 13.93 -13.73 7.73
CA ASP A 38 14.38 -13.70 9.13
C ASP A 38 13.52 -12.76 10.00
N GLY A 39 12.20 -12.78 9.78
CA GLY A 39 11.23 -11.94 10.49
C GLY A 39 11.28 -10.45 10.15
N LYS A 40 12.02 -10.04 9.13
CA LYS A 40 12.12 -8.65 8.66
C LYS A 40 11.60 -8.50 7.23
N ILE A 41 11.10 -7.32 6.89
CA ILE A 41 10.68 -7.00 5.52
C ILE A 41 11.93 -6.94 4.63
N ALA A 42 12.04 -7.87 3.69
CA ALA A 42 13.10 -7.92 2.69
C ALA A 42 12.68 -7.22 1.39
N VAL A 43 11.39 -7.29 1.02
CA VAL A 43 10.82 -6.58 -0.13
C VAL A 43 9.49 -5.96 0.28
N TRP A 44 9.27 -4.72 -0.15
CA TRP A 44 7.97 -4.04 -0.05
C TRP A 44 7.63 -3.44 -1.41
N ARG A 45 6.53 -3.90 -2.00
CA ARG A 45 5.95 -3.34 -3.22
C ARG A 45 4.52 -2.90 -2.97
N ASP A 46 4.18 -1.69 -3.40
CA ASP A 46 2.80 -1.21 -3.42
C ASP A 46 2.34 -1.00 -4.86
N TYR A 47 1.19 -1.58 -5.16
CA TYR A 47 0.51 -1.44 -6.44
C TYR A 47 -0.68 -0.51 -6.27
N PHE A 48 -0.69 0.58 -7.03
CA PHE A 48 -1.76 1.59 -7.03
C PHE A 48 -1.84 2.27 -8.40
N ASP A 49 -2.94 2.97 -8.64
CA ASP A 49 -3.12 3.78 -9.84
C ASP A 49 -2.50 5.18 -9.65
N LEU A 50 -1.47 5.50 -10.46
CA LEU A 50 -0.80 6.80 -10.40
C LEU A 50 -1.75 7.95 -10.73
N ALA A 51 -2.70 7.76 -11.65
CA ALA A 51 -3.63 8.81 -12.03
C ALA A 51 -4.58 9.17 -10.86
N THR A 52 -4.98 8.18 -10.05
CA THR A 52 -5.75 8.39 -8.81
C THR A 52 -4.97 9.24 -7.82
N TYR A 53 -3.70 8.90 -7.60
CA TYR A 53 -2.82 9.70 -6.74
C TYR A 53 -2.68 11.14 -7.27
N GLN A 54 -2.40 11.31 -8.57
CA GLN A 54 -2.23 12.62 -9.19
C GLN A 54 -3.48 13.48 -9.06
N ARG A 55 -4.69 12.92 -9.23
CA ARG A 55 -5.95 13.66 -9.03
C ARG A 55 -6.13 14.11 -7.57
N ALA A 56 -5.75 13.28 -6.61
CA ALA A 56 -5.81 13.61 -5.19
C ALA A 56 -4.79 14.70 -4.78
N MET A 57 -3.67 14.78 -5.50
CA MET A 57 -2.58 15.73 -5.24
C MET A 57 -2.58 16.93 -6.18
N ALA A 58 -3.52 17.02 -7.13
CA ALA A 58 -3.69 18.17 -8.02
C ALA A 58 -4.21 19.40 -7.29
#